data_AF-A0A0N4YL81-F1
#
_entry.id   AF-A0A0N4YL81-F1
#
_cell.length_a   1.000
_cell.length_b   1.000
_cell.length_c   1.000
_cell.angle_alpha   90.00
_cell.angle_beta   90.00
_cell.angle_gamma   90.00
#
_symmetry.space_group_name_H-M   'P 1'
#
loop_
_entity.id
_entity.type
_entity.pdbx_description
1 polymer ?
#
loop_
_entity_poly.entity_id
_entity_poly.type
_entity_poly.pdbx_seq_one_letter_code
_entity_poly.pdbx_strand_id
1 'polypeptide(L)'
;MDDAIKSRLKAIPLCKTKAGPREGDLWIERLKSVIYRYEFDIEFDIPITYPVTAPEIALPELDGKTAKMYRGGKICLSDHFKPLWARNVPKFGIAHALSLGLGPWLAVEIPDLVEKGAITSKA
;
A
#
# COMPACT_ATOMS: atom_id res chain seq x y z
N MET A 1 -21.08 17.72 -7.37
CA MET A 1 -19.72 17.21 -7.07
C MET A 1 -19.35 17.74 -5.71
N ASP A 2 -19.31 16.84 -4.73
CA ASP A 2 -19.21 17.20 -3.32
C ASP A 2 -17.90 17.93 -3.01
N ASP A 3 -17.94 18.95 -2.16
CA ASP A 3 -16.76 19.76 -1.85
C ASP A 3 -15.68 18.96 -1.11
N ALA A 4 -16.07 17.90 -0.39
CA ALA A 4 -15.15 16.91 0.16
C ALA A 4 -14.33 16.19 -0.93
N ILE A 5 -14.95 15.88 -2.07
CA ILE A 5 -14.28 15.23 -3.21
C ILE A 5 -13.34 16.23 -3.89
N LYS A 6 -13.76 17.50 -4.07
CA LYS A 6 -12.89 18.55 -4.65
C LYS A 6 -11.66 18.83 -3.80
N SER A 7 -11.79 18.83 -2.48
CA SER A 7 -10.65 19.04 -1.58
C SER A 7 -9.62 17.92 -1.71
N ARG A 8 -10.08 16.66 -1.77
CA ARG A 8 -9.21 15.49 -1.96
C ARG A 8 -8.52 15.52 -3.32
N LEU A 9 -9.22 15.92 -4.38
CA LEU A 9 -8.64 16.05 -5.71
C LEU A 9 -7.57 17.14 -5.81
N LYS A 10 -7.65 18.20 -5.00
CA LYS A 10 -6.64 19.27 -4.95
C LYS A 10 -5.37 18.87 -4.19
N ALA A 11 -5.45 17.89 -3.29
CA ALA A 11 -4.29 17.39 -2.56
C ALA A 11 -3.40 16.46 -3.42
N ILE A 12 -3.95 15.88 -4.49
CA ILE A 12 -3.20 15.04 -5.42
C ILE A 12 -2.21 15.92 -6.19
N PRO A 13 -0.89 15.66 -6.13
CA PRO A 13 0.09 16.39 -6.93
C PRO A 13 -0.24 16.29 -8.42
N LEU A 14 -0.64 17.41 -9.01
CA LEU A 14 -1.02 17.47 -10.41
C LEU A 14 0.22 17.44 -11.31
N CYS A 15 0.20 16.61 -12.35
CA CYS A 15 1.24 16.62 -13.38
C CYS A 15 1.30 18.00 -14.03
N LYS A 16 2.47 18.64 -14.01
CA LYS A 16 2.69 19.94 -14.65
C LYS A 16 3.09 19.79 -16.11
N THR A 17 3.73 18.68 -16.47
CA THR A 17 4.26 18.42 -17.81
C THR A 17 3.20 17.74 -18.67
N LYS A 18 2.74 18.42 -19.73
CA LYS A 18 1.80 17.88 -20.71
C LYS A 18 2.59 17.20 -21.84
N ALA A 19 2.97 15.94 -21.61
CA ALA A 19 3.72 15.15 -22.57
C ALA A 19 3.06 13.78 -22.86
N GLY A 20 2.99 13.34 -24.11
CA GLY A 20 2.46 12.03 -24.51
C GLY A 20 3.56 11.00 -24.83
N PRO A 21 3.24 9.69 -24.98
CA PRO A 21 4.22 8.62 -25.18
C PRO A 21 5.15 8.75 -26.40
N ARG A 22 4.82 9.65 -27.33
CA ARG A 22 5.60 9.93 -28.54
C ARG A 22 6.61 11.06 -28.36
N GLU A 23 6.56 11.80 -27.25
CA GLU A 23 7.36 13.00 -27.02
C GLU A 23 8.69 12.70 -26.30
N GLY A 24 9.18 11.46 -26.43
CA GLY A 24 10.53 11.06 -26.04
C GLY A 24 10.90 11.44 -24.60
N ASP A 25 11.92 12.29 -24.45
CA ASP A 25 12.46 12.70 -23.16
C ASP A 25 11.45 13.46 -22.30
N LEU A 26 10.53 14.22 -22.90
CA LEU A 26 9.46 14.92 -22.19
C LEU A 26 8.44 13.95 -21.60
N TRP A 27 8.22 12.79 -22.23
CA TRP A 27 7.39 11.72 -21.68
C TRP A 27 8.05 11.09 -20.46
N ILE A 28 9.36 10.88 -20.52
CA ILE A 28 10.16 10.37 -19.38
C ILE A 28 10.12 11.38 -18.23
N GLU A 29 10.23 12.67 -18.52
CA GLU A 29 10.18 13.74 -17.50
C GLU A 29 8.78 13.88 -16.88
N ARG A 30 7.71 13.76 -17.69
CA ARG A 30 6.34 13.66 -17.18
C ARG A 30 6.16 12.43 -16.27
N LEU A 31 6.67 11.26 -16.68
CA LEU A 31 6.61 10.05 -15.86
C LEU A 31 7.39 10.23 -14.54
N LYS A 32 8.58 10.81 -14.58
CA LYS A 32 9.39 11.10 -13.39
C LYS A 32 8.69 12.05 -12.41
N SER A 33 7.96 13.04 -12.92
CA SER A 33 7.21 13.98 -12.06
C SER A 33 6.09 13.33 -11.23
N VAL A 34 5.72 12.09 -11.53
CA VAL A 34 4.59 11.37 -10.91
C VAL A 34 5.04 10.24 -9.98
N ILE A 35 6.31 9.83 -10.02
CA ILE A 35 6.78 8.63 -9.32
C ILE A 35 7.51 9.05 -8.03
N TYR A 36 6.76 9.12 -6.94
CA TYR A 36 7.35 9.03 -5.60
C TYR A 36 7.56 7.55 -5.28
N ARG A 37 8.81 7.16 -5.05
CA ARG A 37 9.16 5.80 -4.66
C ARG A 37 9.23 5.72 -3.14
N TYR A 38 8.44 4.82 -2.58
CA TYR A 38 8.50 4.45 -1.17
C TYR A 38 8.93 2.99 -1.10
N GLU A 39 9.99 2.73 -0.35
CA GLU A 39 10.49 1.38 -0.11
C GLU A 39 10.34 1.09 1.38
N PHE A 40 9.82 -0.09 1.70
CA PHE A 40 9.64 -0.56 3.06
C PHE A 40 10.16 -1.98 3.15
N ASP A 41 10.84 -2.27 4.25
CA ASP A 41 11.23 -3.65 4.57
C ASP A 41 10.01 -4.42 5.09
N ILE A 42 9.78 -5.60 4.48
CA ILE A 42 8.64 -6.46 4.80
C ILE A 42 9.17 -7.72 5.48
N GLU A 43 8.60 -8.04 6.63
CA GLU A 43 8.81 -9.29 7.33
C GLU A 43 7.49 -10.07 7.37
N PHE A 44 7.54 -11.41 7.32
CA PHE A 44 6.34 -12.23 7.46
C PHE A 44 6.61 -13.50 8.26
N ASP A 45 5.67 -13.81 9.15
CA ASP A 45 5.72 -15.02 9.97
C ASP A 45 4.76 -16.07 9.40
N ILE A 46 5.28 -17.27 9.13
CA ILE A 46 4.48 -18.42 8.67
C ILE A 46 4.04 -19.25 9.89
N PRO A 47 2.73 -19.38 10.16
CA PRO A 47 2.25 -20.24 11.23
C PRO A 47 2.38 -21.72 10.86
N ILE A 48 2.49 -22.59 11.87
CA ILE A 48 2.54 -24.06 11.68
C ILE A 48 1.30 -24.63 10.98
N THR A 49 0.17 -23.90 11.02
CA THR A 49 -1.09 -24.26 10.38
C THR A 49 -1.23 -23.74 8.96
N TYR A 50 -0.19 -23.11 8.39
CA TYR A 50 -0.20 -22.68 7.00
C TYR A 50 -0.35 -23.88 6.04
N PRO A 51 -1.22 -23.83 5.00
CA PRO A 51 -1.92 -22.66 4.45
C PRO A 51 -3.33 -22.40 5.01
N VAL A 52 -3.79 -23.15 6.03
CA VAL A 52 -5.11 -22.95 6.64
C VAL A 52 -5.22 -21.57 7.28
N THR A 53 -4.19 -21.17 8.01
CA THR A 53 -4.05 -19.81 8.55
C THR A 53 -3.17 -18.98 7.63
N ALA A 54 -3.60 -17.76 7.29
CA ALA A 54 -2.81 -16.82 6.52
C ALA A 54 -1.54 -16.39 7.30
N PRO A 55 -0.42 -16.10 6.62
CA PRO A 55 0.77 -15.55 7.26
C PRO A 55 0.51 -14.13 7.77
N GLU A 56 1.20 -13.76 8.85
CA GLU A 56 1.16 -12.40 9.38
C GLU A 56 2.24 -11.57 8.71
N ILE A 57 1.85 -10.42 8.15
CA ILE A 57 2.76 -9.50 7.44
C ILE A 57 3.06 -8.33 8.37
N ALA A 58 4.33 -8.01 8.53
CA ALA A 58 4.83 -6.93 9.37
C ALA A 58 5.67 -5.92 8.58
N LEU A 59 5.49 -4.65 8.94
CA LEU A 59 6.24 -3.49 8.45
C LEU A 59 6.81 -2.75 9.66
N PRO A 60 7.99 -3.14 10.18
CA PRO A 60 8.53 -2.58 11.43
C PRO A 60 8.74 -1.07 11.36
N GLU A 61 9.08 -0.52 10.19
CA GLU A 61 9.30 0.92 9.99
C GLU A 61 8.04 1.78 10.15
N LEU A 62 6.85 1.16 10.05
CA LEU A 62 5.56 1.83 10.14
C LEU A 62 4.87 1.63 11.50
N ASP A 63 5.48 0.87 12.42
CA ASP A 63 4.90 0.61 13.74
C ASP A 63 4.64 1.92 14.50
N GLY A 64 3.41 2.06 15.01
CA GLY A 64 2.96 3.26 15.72
C GLY A 64 2.66 4.49 14.87
N LYS A 65 2.87 4.45 13.54
CA LYS A 65 2.56 5.59 12.65
C LYS A 65 1.12 5.59 12.12
N THR A 66 0.46 4.44 12.12
CA THR A 66 -0.94 4.26 11.71
C THR A 66 -1.75 3.52 12.76
N ALA A 67 -3.05 3.82 12.83
CA ALA A 67 -4.02 3.10 13.67
C ALA A 67 -4.34 1.69 13.14
N LYS A 68 -4.02 1.37 11.88
CA LYS A 68 -4.28 0.06 11.26
C LYS A 68 -3.10 -0.90 11.37
N MET A 69 -2.40 -0.86 12.49
CA MET A 69 -1.35 -1.81 12.84
C MET A 69 -1.56 -2.35 14.25
N TYR A 70 -1.26 -3.64 14.41
CA TYR A 70 -1.11 -4.28 15.69
C TYR A 70 0.32 -4.06 16.20
N ARG A 71 0.50 -4.26 17.51
CA ARG A 71 1.78 -4.12 18.20
C ARG A 71 2.87 -4.95 17.50
N GLY A 72 4.03 -4.33 17.27
CA GLY A 72 5.15 -4.98 16.60
C GLY A 72 5.07 -4.92 15.07
N GLY A 73 4.40 -3.90 14.53
CA GLY A 73 4.43 -3.63 13.09
C GLY A 73 3.52 -4.53 12.24
N LYS A 74 2.67 -5.38 12.84
CA LYS A 74 1.81 -6.30 12.09
C LYS A 74 0.62 -5.56 11.48
N ILE A 75 0.37 -5.75 10.18
CA ILE A 75 -0.72 -5.04 9.50
C ILE A 75 -2.09 -5.54 9.99
N CYS A 76 -3.02 -4.61 10.25
CA CYS A 76 -4.41 -4.95 10.48
C CYS A 76 -5.08 -5.28 9.15
N LEU A 77 -5.15 -6.56 8.81
CA LEU A 77 -5.93 -7.04 7.67
C LEU A 77 -7.41 -6.75 7.88
N SER A 78 -8.12 -6.46 6.78
CA SER A 78 -9.57 -6.22 6.84
C SER A 78 -10.34 -7.45 7.31
N ASP A 79 -11.48 -7.25 7.95
CA ASP A 79 -12.37 -8.33 8.40
C ASP A 79 -12.83 -9.23 7.24
N HIS A 80 -12.86 -8.69 6.02
CA HIS A 80 -13.22 -9.42 4.80
C HIS A 80 -12.14 -10.40 4.33
N PHE A 81 -10.88 -10.21 4.73
CA PHE A 81 -9.77 -11.06 4.28
C PHE A 81 -9.81 -12.46 4.89
N LYS A 82 -10.14 -12.60 6.19
CA LYS A 82 -10.16 -13.91 6.86
C LYS A 82 -11.19 -14.88 6.25
N PRO A 83 -12.46 -14.49 6.00
CA PRO A 83 -13.42 -15.35 5.30
C PRO A 83 -13.02 -15.64 3.86
N LEU A 84 -12.43 -14.68 3.15
CA LEU A 84 -11.96 -14.86 1.78
C LEU A 84 -10.82 -15.88 1.70
N TRP A 85 -9.88 -15.82 2.64
CA TRP A 85 -8.80 -16.79 2.75
C TRP A 85 -9.35 -18.19 3.02
N ALA A 86 -10.17 -18.34 4.08
CA ALA A 86 -10.72 -19.63 4.49
C ALA A 86 -11.48 -20.35 3.37
N ARG A 87 -12.21 -19.62 2.51
CA ARG A 87 -12.95 -20.20 1.37
C ARG A 87 -12.06 -20.73 0.25
N ASN A 88 -10.83 -20.23 0.15
CA ASN A 88 -9.91 -20.53 -0.95
C ASN A 88 -8.69 -21.35 -0.51
N VAL A 89 -8.59 -21.75 0.76
CA VAL A 89 -7.62 -22.74 1.22
C VAL A 89 -7.88 -24.08 0.51
N PRO A 90 -6.86 -24.80 0.03
CA PRO A 90 -5.41 -24.53 0.10
C PRO A 90 -4.82 -23.85 -1.15
N LYS A 91 -5.64 -23.28 -2.03
CA LYS A 91 -5.19 -22.69 -3.30
C LYS A 91 -4.43 -21.37 -3.10
N PHE A 92 -4.71 -20.67 -2.00
CA PHE A 92 -4.03 -19.42 -1.68
C PHE A 92 -2.66 -19.65 -1.04
N GLY A 93 -1.77 -18.70 -1.28
CA GLY A 93 -0.41 -18.73 -0.77
C GLY A 93 0.15 -17.32 -0.57
N ILE A 94 1.47 -17.20 -0.35
CA ILE A 94 2.12 -15.93 0.01
C ILE A 94 1.84 -14.81 -1.01
N ALA A 95 1.91 -15.11 -2.31
CA ALA A 95 1.59 -14.13 -3.36
C ALA A 95 0.14 -13.58 -3.26
N HIS A 96 -0.80 -14.43 -2.84
CA HIS A 96 -2.19 -14.03 -2.61
C HIS A 96 -2.31 -13.20 -1.33
N ALA A 97 -1.56 -13.53 -0.28
CA ALA A 97 -1.52 -12.74 0.95
C ALA A 97 -0.97 -11.32 0.71
N LEU A 98 0.09 -11.19 -0.09
CA LEU A 98 0.65 -9.89 -0.46
C LEU A 98 -0.30 -9.08 -1.35
N SER A 99 -0.87 -9.70 -2.38
CA SER A 99 -1.74 -8.98 -3.34
C SER A 99 -3.11 -8.61 -2.76
N LEU A 100 -3.72 -9.46 -1.93
CA LEU A 100 -5.07 -9.23 -1.38
C LEU A 100 -5.06 -8.65 0.04
N GLY A 101 -3.97 -8.82 0.79
CA GLY A 101 -3.80 -8.28 2.13
C GLY A 101 -2.99 -6.98 2.13
N LEU A 102 -1.71 -7.07 1.77
CA LEU A 102 -0.78 -5.94 1.85
C LEU A 102 -1.08 -4.86 0.79
N GLY A 103 -1.38 -5.24 -0.45
CA GLY A 103 -1.64 -4.29 -1.54
C GLY A 103 -2.76 -3.28 -1.24
N PRO A 104 -3.98 -3.73 -0.89
CA PRO A 104 -5.07 -2.84 -0.52
C PRO A 104 -4.78 -2.02 0.73
N TRP A 105 -4.02 -2.58 1.68
CA TRP A 105 -3.61 -1.88 2.90
C TRP A 105 -2.67 -0.70 2.56
N LEU A 106 -1.62 -0.94 1.76
CA LEU A 106 -0.70 0.10 1.31
C LEU A 106 -1.42 1.21 0.53
N ALA A 107 -2.40 0.86 -0.29
CA ALA A 107 -3.17 1.83 -1.07
C ALA A 107 -3.95 2.82 -0.21
N VAL A 108 -4.33 2.43 1.02
CA VAL A 108 -5.08 3.29 1.95
C VAL A 108 -4.13 4.00 2.93
N GLU A 109 -3.15 3.28 3.48
CA GLU A 109 -2.34 3.80 4.57
C GLU A 109 -1.16 4.65 4.10
N ILE A 110 -0.53 4.33 2.96
CA ILE A 110 0.60 5.13 2.48
C ILE A 110 0.19 6.59 2.19
N PRO A 111 -0.92 6.89 1.49
CA PRO A 111 -1.34 8.27 1.30
C PRO A 111 -1.62 9.02 2.60
N ASP A 112 -2.28 8.38 3.58
CA ASP A 112 -2.56 8.97 4.89
C ASP A 112 -1.26 9.28 5.67
N LEU A 113 -0.27 8.38 5.60
CA LEU A 113 1.04 8.57 6.20
C LEU A 113 1.85 9.68 5.51
N VAL A 114 1.72 9.85 4.19
CA VAL A 114 2.33 10.95 3.43
C VAL A 114 1.68 12.28 3.82
N GLU A 115 0.35 12.35 3.91
CA GLU A 115 -0.37 13.57 4.33
C GLU A 115 -0.01 13.99 5.75
N LYS A 116 0.21 13.03 6.65
CA LYS A 116 0.69 13.28 8.02
C LYS A 116 2.18 13.65 8.10
N GLY A 117 2.93 13.52 7.01
CA GLY A 117 4.37 13.76 6.98
C GLY A 117 5.19 12.74 7.78
N ALA A 118 4.62 11.56 8.07
CA ALA A 118 5.28 10.53 8.88
C ALA A 118 6.27 9.66 8.07
N ILE A 119 6.23 9.77 6.75
CA ILE A 119 7.10 9.07 5.80
C ILE A 119 7.63 10.02 4.73
N THR A 120 8.92 9.86 4.40
CA THR A 120 9.60 10.61 3.33
C THR A 120 9.84 9.67 2.16
N SER A 121 9.65 10.15 0.93
CA SER A 121 10.00 9.37 -0.27
C SER A 121 11.50 9.10 -0.31
N LYS A 122 11.90 7.88 -0.65
CA LYS A 122 13.30 7.61 -1.00
C LYS A 122 13.52 8.11 -2.44
N ALA A 123 14.56 8.93 -2.60
CA ALA A 123 15.00 9.41 -3.91
C ALA A 123 15.49 8.26 -4.81
#